data_AF-M7ZCA1-F1
#
_entry.id   AF-M7ZCA1-F1
#
_cell.length_a   1.000
_cell.length_b   1.000
_cell.length_c   1.000
_cell.angle_alpha   90.00
_cell.angle_beta   90.00
_cell.angle_gamma   90.00
#
_symmetry.space_group_name_H-M   'P 1'
#
loop_
_entity.id
_entity.type
_entity.pdbx_description
1 polymer ?
#
loop_
_entity_poly.entity_id
_entity_poly.type
_entity_poly.pdbx_seq_one_letter_code
_entity_poly.pdbx_strand_id
1 'polypeptide(L)'
;MSVRNTQPLEADYSFDGQRFERVKLADEGSTHPAGKTQVYHLVSGSDGAYVALGNAGVAEFKEENKTGMFQVEVAVSGEVRYQAHFTKCKFQAKCPLQLQLAPPGTPAVVFQKVKCKLAPADKNC
;
A
#
# COMPACT_ATOMS: atom_id res chain seq x y z
N MET A 1 10.29 -4.69 -21.82
CA MET A 1 9.35 -3.73 -22.46
C MET A 1 8.90 -2.72 -21.41
N SER A 2 8.63 -1.47 -21.80
CA SER A 2 8.10 -0.44 -20.90
C SER A 2 6.60 -0.65 -20.66
N VAL A 3 6.17 -0.29 -19.46
CA VAL A 3 4.78 -0.38 -19.01
C VAL A 3 4.30 1.03 -18.71
N ARG A 4 3.10 1.40 -19.16
CA ARG A 4 2.51 2.71 -18.90
C ARG A 4 1.27 2.55 -18.05
N ASN A 5 1.12 3.36 -17.02
CA ASN A 5 -0.07 3.36 -16.18
C ASN A 5 -1.23 4.00 -16.96
N THR A 6 -2.34 3.28 -17.11
CA THR A 6 -3.58 3.80 -17.73
C THR A 6 -4.55 4.36 -16.70
N GLN A 7 -4.29 4.12 -15.41
CA GLN A 7 -4.95 4.75 -14.29
C GLN A 7 -3.89 5.15 -13.25
N PRO A 8 -4.19 6.07 -12.33
CA PRO A 8 -3.32 6.33 -11.19
C PRO A 8 -2.97 5.04 -10.44
N LEU A 9 -1.72 4.93 -10.02
CA LEU A 9 -1.32 3.89 -9.08
C LEU A 9 -1.67 4.37 -7.68
N GLU A 10 -2.50 3.61 -6.96
CA GLU A 10 -2.96 3.95 -5.63
C GLU A 10 -2.56 2.88 -4.62
N ALA A 11 -2.30 3.32 -3.39
CA ALA A 11 -2.13 2.47 -2.22
C ALA A 11 -3.22 2.81 -1.21
N ASP A 12 -3.92 1.77 -0.79
CA ASP A 12 -4.99 1.86 0.18
C ASP A 12 -4.52 1.24 1.49
N TYR A 13 -4.59 2.02 2.57
CA TYR A 13 -4.33 1.50 3.90
C TYR A 13 -5.63 1.06 4.54
N SER A 14 -5.63 -0.15 5.06
CA SER A 14 -6.73 -0.72 5.82
C SER A 14 -6.25 -1.32 7.13
N PHE A 15 -7.05 -1.12 8.17
CA PHE A 15 -6.87 -1.71 9.48
C PHE A 15 -8.13 -2.48 9.81
N ASP A 16 -8.00 -3.76 10.16
CA ASP A 16 -9.13 -4.67 10.40
C ASP A 16 -10.19 -4.64 9.26
N GLY A 17 -9.72 -4.70 8.01
CA GLY A 17 -10.60 -4.64 6.82
C GLY A 17 -11.24 -3.29 6.55
N GLN A 18 -11.11 -2.31 7.47
CA GLN A 18 -11.60 -0.96 7.27
C GLN A 18 -10.50 -0.07 6.69
N ARG A 19 -10.74 0.41 5.49
CA ARG A 19 -9.89 1.39 4.82
C ARG A 19 -9.92 2.74 5.55
N PHE A 20 -8.75 3.29 5.85
CA PHE A 20 -8.62 4.58 6.55
C PHE A 20 -7.84 5.64 5.75
N GLU A 21 -6.99 5.26 4.79
CA GLU A 21 -6.21 6.22 4.00
C GLU A 21 -6.06 5.77 2.54
N ARG A 22 -5.97 6.75 1.62
CA ARG A 22 -5.62 6.58 0.20
C ARG A 22 -4.37 7.38 -0.08
N VAL A 23 -3.36 6.76 -0.66
CA VAL A 23 -2.16 7.47 -1.13
C VAL A 23 -1.99 7.20 -2.62
N LYS A 24 -1.82 8.26 -3.40
CA LYS A 24 -1.52 8.15 -4.83
C LYS A 24 -0.01 8.01 -5.01
N LEU A 25 0.41 6.89 -5.59
CA LEU A 25 1.82 6.53 -5.82
C LEU A 25 2.36 7.05 -7.15
N ALA A 26 1.52 7.02 -8.19
CA ALA A 26 1.90 7.49 -9.52
C ALA A 26 0.69 8.04 -10.27
N ASP A 27 0.93 9.04 -11.11
CA ASP A 27 -0.08 9.57 -12.00
C ASP A 27 -0.40 8.63 -13.16
N GLU A 28 -1.60 8.81 -13.71
CA GLU A 28 -1.94 8.25 -15.01
C GLU A 28 -0.92 8.71 -16.06
N GLY A 29 -0.52 7.80 -16.94
CA GLY A 29 0.43 8.07 -18.01
C GLY A 29 1.89 7.91 -17.59
N SER A 30 2.18 7.74 -16.29
CA SER A 30 3.51 7.41 -15.79
C SER A 30 4.05 6.14 -16.46
N THR A 31 5.32 6.18 -16.86
CA THR A 31 5.95 5.07 -17.59
C THR A 31 7.04 4.41 -16.76
N HIS A 32 6.95 3.10 -16.66
CA HIS A 32 7.93 2.21 -16.06
C HIS A 32 8.84 1.62 -17.14
N PRO A 33 10.14 1.93 -17.13
CA PRO A 33 11.07 1.36 -18.10
C PRO A 33 11.30 -0.13 -17.88
N ALA A 34 11.58 -0.83 -18.98
CA ALA A 34 11.84 -2.27 -18.99
C ALA A 34 12.99 -2.66 -18.05
N GLY A 35 12.78 -3.66 -17.20
CA GLY A 35 13.84 -4.23 -16.36
C GLY A 35 14.37 -3.29 -15.27
N LYS A 36 13.69 -2.17 -15.01
CA LYS A 36 14.05 -1.23 -13.96
C LYS A 36 13.11 -1.37 -12.77
N THR A 37 13.68 -1.44 -11.58
CA THR A 37 12.94 -1.36 -10.33
C THR A 37 12.61 0.10 -10.04
N GLN A 38 11.33 0.41 -9.84
CA GLN A 38 10.89 1.72 -9.36
C GLN A 38 10.62 1.62 -7.86
N VAL A 39 11.17 2.56 -7.09
CA VAL A 39 10.86 2.70 -5.67
C VAL A 39 9.79 3.78 -5.52
N TYR A 40 8.74 3.45 -4.80
CA TYR A 40 7.68 4.37 -4.41
C TYR A 40 7.75 4.62 -2.91
N HIS A 41 7.89 5.88 -2.53
CA HIS A 41 7.85 6.29 -1.14
C HIS A 41 6.41 6.58 -0.75
N LEU A 42 5.88 5.75 0.14
CA LEU A 42 4.59 5.97 0.75
C LEU A 42 4.79 6.90 1.94
N VAL A 43 4.15 8.07 1.91
CA VAL A 43 4.09 8.99 3.05
C VAL A 43 2.64 9.01 3.51
N SER A 44 2.37 8.40 4.66
CA SER A 44 1.07 8.42 5.34
C SER A 44 1.10 9.43 6.47
N GLY A 45 0.09 10.30 6.55
CA GLY A 45 0.01 11.35 7.56
C GLY A 45 0.86 12.58 7.22
N SER A 46 0.21 13.73 6.99
CA SER A 46 0.87 15.03 7.16
C SER A 46 1.23 15.21 8.63
N ASP A 47 2.37 15.84 8.95
CA ASP A 47 2.87 16.18 10.29
C ASP A 47 1.80 16.17 11.41
N GLY A 48 1.59 15.01 12.07
CA GLY A 48 0.72 14.88 13.24
C GLY A 48 -0.80 14.80 12.98
N ALA A 49 -1.26 14.56 11.75
CA ALA A 49 -2.69 14.38 11.47
C ALA A 49 -3.21 13.05 12.07
N TYR A 50 -4.23 13.16 12.93
CA TYR A 50 -4.90 12.01 13.53
C TYR A 50 -5.67 11.20 12.48
N VAL A 51 -5.41 9.90 12.44
CA VAL A 51 -6.14 8.96 11.58
C VAL A 51 -7.38 8.46 12.31
N ALA A 52 -8.56 8.64 11.70
CA ALA A 52 -9.80 8.11 12.23
C ALA A 52 -9.91 6.61 11.94
N LEU A 53 -9.44 5.78 12.88
CA LEU A 53 -9.81 4.38 12.95
C LEU A 53 -11.31 4.33 13.32
N GLY A 54 -12.14 3.75 12.47
CA GLY A 54 -13.58 3.60 12.78
C GLY A 54 -13.81 2.80 14.07
N ASN A 55 -15.06 2.72 14.54
CA ASN A 55 -15.39 2.07 15.82
C ASN A 55 -14.85 0.63 15.96
N ALA A 56 -14.81 -0.14 14.88
CA ALA A 56 -14.21 -1.48 14.87
C ALA A 56 -12.67 -1.40 15.03
N GLY A 57 -12.02 -0.51 14.27
CA GLY A 57 -10.57 -0.28 14.37
C GLY A 57 -10.11 0.24 15.73
N VAL A 58 -10.96 0.92 16.51
CA VAL A 58 -10.59 1.37 17.87
C VAL A 58 -10.54 0.20 18.87
N ALA A 59 -11.38 -0.82 18.70
CA ALA A 59 -11.38 -1.99 19.58
C ALA A 59 -10.12 -2.83 19.34
N GLU A 60 -9.86 -3.17 18.08
CA GLU A 60 -8.65 -3.90 17.67
C GLU A 60 -7.38 -3.12 18.00
N PHE A 61 -7.37 -1.80 17.77
CA PHE A 61 -6.25 -0.95 18.18
C PHE A 61 -6.01 -1.02 19.69
N LYS A 62 -7.04 -1.05 20.54
CA LYS A 62 -6.86 -1.18 22.00
C LYS A 62 -6.32 -2.54 22.41
N GLU A 63 -6.64 -3.60 21.68
CA GLU A 63 -6.07 -4.94 21.94
C GLU A 63 -4.62 -5.02 21.46
N GLU A 64 -4.36 -4.60 20.22
CA GLU A 64 -3.03 -4.56 19.62
C GLU A 64 -2.08 -3.55 20.29
N ASN A 65 -2.61 -2.49 20.92
CA ASN A 65 -1.82 -1.57 21.72
C ASN A 65 -1.29 -2.20 23.02
N LYS A 66 -1.95 -3.24 23.55
CA LYS A 66 -1.41 -3.97 24.72
C LYS A 66 -0.18 -4.80 24.35
N THR A 67 -0.12 -5.29 23.11
CA THR A 67 1.01 -6.05 22.56
C THR A 67 2.04 -5.14 21.87
N GLY A 68 1.64 -3.92 21.51
CA GLY A 68 2.45 -2.93 20.83
C GLY A 68 2.67 -3.22 19.34
N MET A 69 1.94 -4.19 18.76
CA MET A 69 2.08 -4.64 17.37
C MET A 69 0.76 -4.49 16.64
N PHE A 70 0.75 -3.71 15.55
CA PHE A 70 -0.42 -3.39 14.77
C PHE A 70 -0.37 -4.04 13.40
N GLN A 71 -1.45 -4.72 13.01
CA GLN A 71 -1.57 -5.30 11.68
C GLN A 71 -2.28 -4.34 10.73
N VAL A 72 -1.51 -3.70 9.85
CA VAL A 72 -2.03 -2.83 8.80
C VAL A 72 -1.90 -3.55 7.45
N GLU A 73 -2.98 -3.64 6.69
CA GLU A 73 -2.94 -4.13 5.32
C GLU A 73 -2.82 -2.95 4.35
N VAL A 74 -1.83 -3.01 3.46
CA VAL A 74 -1.68 -2.08 2.34
C VAL A 74 -2.04 -2.79 1.04
N ALA A 75 -3.08 -2.29 0.38
CA ALA A 75 -3.49 -2.77 -0.94
C ALA A 75 -3.05 -1.77 -2.01
N VAL A 76 -2.05 -2.15 -2.81
CA VAL A 76 -1.64 -1.38 -4.00
C VAL A 76 -2.47 -1.84 -5.17
N SER A 77 -3.10 -0.91 -5.88
CA SER A 77 -3.89 -1.21 -7.07
C SER A 77 -3.61 -0.23 -8.20
N GLY A 78 -3.68 -0.73 -9.43
CA GLY A 78 -3.48 0.09 -10.62
C GLY A 78 -3.83 -0.67 -11.88
N GLU A 79 -3.93 0.10 -12.97
CA GLU A 79 -4.09 -0.45 -14.32
C GLU A 79 -2.93 0.01 -15.18
N VAL A 80 -2.34 -0.95 -15.89
CA VAL A 80 -1.16 -0.73 -16.72
C VAL A 80 -1.36 -1.27 -18.12
N ARG A 81 -0.63 -0.73 -19.07
CA ARG A 81 -0.59 -1.17 -20.46
C ARG A 81 0.84 -1.29 -20.93
N TYR A 82 1.19 -2.44 -21.50
CA TYR A 82 2.48 -2.62 -22.17
C TYR A 82 2.51 -1.79 -23.45
N GLN A 83 3.58 -1.04 -23.73
CA GLN A 83 3.60 -0.18 -24.93
C GLN A 83 3.52 -0.99 -26.24
N ALA A 84 4.01 -2.23 -26.25
CA ALA A 84 3.97 -3.13 -27.41
C ALA A 84 2.63 -3.86 -27.61
N HIS A 85 1.74 -3.83 -26.61
CA HIS A 85 0.44 -4.51 -26.66
C HIS A 85 -0.71 -3.54 -26.36
N PHE A 86 -1.89 -3.80 -26.91
CA PHE A 86 -3.08 -2.97 -26.64
C PHE A 86 -3.83 -3.42 -25.37
N THR A 87 -3.40 -4.51 -24.74
CA THR A 87 -4.03 -5.07 -23.54
C THR A 87 -3.77 -4.18 -22.33
N LYS A 88 -4.86 -3.90 -21.61
CA LYS A 88 -4.84 -3.24 -20.31
C LYS A 88 -4.88 -4.31 -19.23
N CYS A 89 -4.02 -4.17 -18.23
CA CYS A 89 -3.79 -5.13 -17.18
C CYS A 89 -4.03 -4.47 -15.84
N LYS A 90 -5.05 -4.95 -15.14
CA LYS A 90 -5.30 -4.57 -13.76
C LYS A 90 -4.42 -5.43 -12.87
N PHE A 91 -3.84 -4.81 -11.86
CA PHE A 91 -3.14 -5.55 -10.83
C PHE A 91 -3.54 -5.01 -9.46
N GLN A 92 -3.55 -5.93 -8.51
CA GLN A 92 -3.76 -5.63 -7.12
C GLN A 92 -2.73 -6.42 -6.31
N ALA A 93 -2.05 -5.77 -5.38
CA ALA A 93 -1.11 -6.41 -4.48
C ALA A 93 -1.51 -6.08 -3.05
N LYS A 94 -1.62 -7.10 -2.20
CA LYS A 94 -1.89 -6.93 -0.77
C LYS A 94 -0.62 -7.22 0.03
N CYS A 95 -0.21 -6.25 0.82
CA CYS A 95 1.01 -6.27 1.62
C CYS A 95 0.61 -6.20 3.11
N PRO A 96 0.72 -7.29 3.88
CA PRO A 96 0.52 -7.23 5.32
C PRO A 96 1.72 -6.54 5.95
N LEU A 97 1.51 -5.39 6.60
CA LEU A 97 2.51 -4.61 7.33
C LEU A 97 2.26 -4.75 8.81
N GLN A 98 3.27 -5.24 9.54
CA GLN A 98 3.27 -5.21 11.00
C GLN A 98 4.00 -3.95 11.44
N LEU A 99 3.28 -3.05 12.10
CA LEU A 99 3.84 -1.83 12.68
C LEU A 99 4.02 -2.04 14.18
N GLN A 100 5.21 -1.78 14.69
CA GLN A 100 5.43 -1.74 16.13
C GLN A 100 5.32 -0.29 16.60
N LEU A 101 4.40 0.00 17.53
CA LEU A 101 4.40 1.32 18.17
C LEU A 101 5.64 1.42 19.05
N ALA A 102 6.50 2.38 18.75
CA ALA A 102 7.64 2.62 19.61
C ALA A 102 7.15 3.21 20.95
N PRO A 103 7.69 2.76 22.10
CA PRO A 103 7.37 3.36 23.39
C PRO A 103 7.66 4.86 23.38
N PRO A 104 6.88 5.70 24.10
CA PRO A 104 7.15 7.12 24.20
C PRO A 104 8.58 7.33 24.76
N GLY A 105 9.48 7.88 23.94
CA GLY A 105 10.89 8.09 24.28
C GLY A 105 11.91 7.36 23.40
N THR A 106 11.48 6.49 22.46
CA THR A 106 12.38 5.82 21.50
C THR A 106 11.85 5.93 20.07
N PRO A 107 12.61 6.47 19.10
CA PRO A 107 12.10 6.73 17.74
C PRO A 107 12.20 5.53 16.78
N ALA A 108 12.59 4.34 17.24
CA ALA A 108 12.92 3.23 16.35
C ALA A 108 11.68 2.40 15.97
N VAL A 109 10.91 2.87 14.99
CA VAL A 109 9.98 2.00 14.25
C VAL A 109 10.81 1.17 13.27
N VAL A 110 11.03 -0.11 13.58
CA VAL A 110 11.73 -1.04 12.68
C VAL A 110 10.75 -1.46 11.60
N PHE A 111 10.78 -0.79 10.45
CA PHE A 111 9.98 -1.22 9.29
C PHE A 111 10.50 -2.55 8.76
N GLN A 112 9.70 -3.61 8.91
CA GLN A 112 10.02 -4.89 8.30
C GLN A 112 9.72 -4.88 6.80
N LYS A 113 10.66 -5.42 6.00
CA LYS A 113 10.41 -5.67 4.59
C LYS A 113 9.44 -6.85 4.46
N VAL A 114 8.24 -6.57 3.98
CA VAL A 114 7.19 -7.57 3.77
C VAL A 114 7.08 -7.96 2.31
N LYS A 115 6.73 -9.22 2.05
CA LYS A 115 6.42 -9.69 0.69
C LYS A 115 4.94 -9.48 0.43
N CYS A 116 4.61 -8.69 -0.59
CA CYS A 116 3.24 -8.49 -1.03
C CYS A 116 2.74 -9.71 -1.82
N LYS A 117 1.50 -10.10 -1.58
CA LYS A 117 0.79 -11.09 -2.40
C LYS A 117 0.15 -10.37 -3.58
N LEU A 118 0.57 -10.74 -4.79
CA LEU A 118 -0.05 -10.24 -6.02
C LEU A 118 -1.33 -11.06 -6.29
N ALA A 119 -2.42 -10.37 -6.62
CA ALA A 119 -3.61 -11.01 -7.15
C ALA A 119 -3.27 -11.67 -8.50
N PRO A 120 -3.95 -12.79 -8.85
CA PRO A 120 -3.76 -13.42 -10.16
C PRO A 120 -4.04 -12.40 -11.26
N ALA A 121 -3.14 -12.37 -12.25
CA ALA A 121 -3.31 -11.54 -13.43
C ALA A 121 -4.50 -12.03 -14.26
N ASP A 122 -5.20 -11.11 -14.92
CA ASP A 122 -6.21 -11.45 -15.92
C ASP A 122 -5.59 -12.26 -17.06
N LYS A 123 -6.35 -13.14 -17.72
CA LYS A 123 -5.86 -14.09 -18.76
C LYS A 123 -5.11 -13.46 -19.95
N ASN A 124 -5.13 -12.14 -20.09
CA ASN A 124 -4.47 -11.39 -21.18
C ASN A 124 -3.32 -10.50 -20.65
N CYS A 125 -2.85 -10.84 -19.46
CA CYS A 125 -1.78 -10.26 -18.66
C CYS A 125 -0.94 -11.44 -18.11
#